data_AF-A0A8T4I1D3-F1
#
_entry.id   AF-A0A8T4I1D3-F1
#
_cell.length_a   1.000
_cell.length_b   1.000
_cell.length_c   1.000
_cell.angle_alpha   90.00
_cell.angle_beta   90.00
_cell.angle_gamma   90.00
#
_symmetry.space_group_name_H-M   'P 1'
#
loop_
_entity.id
_entity.type
_entity.pdbx_description
1 polymer ?
#
loop_
_entity_poly.entity_id
_entity_poly.type
_entity_poly.pdbx_seq_one_letter_code
_entity_poly.pdbx_strand_id
1 'polypeptide(L)'
;MLGSSRQRSLDSRRPRLLPRRTRRRGLIAFLGALCAALLATTLLSATASAGGRQAPAEKPQAPAVTAKSTAAAGKTVGYFTNWGVYQRNYHVKNIETSGSADKLTHINYAFGNVQGGKC
;
A
#
# COMPACT_ATOMS: atom_id res chain seq x y z
N MET A 1 -58.42 1.26 -29.16
CA MET A 1 -58.49 2.04 -30.42
C MET A 1 -57.74 3.35 -30.22
N LEU A 2 -56.42 3.42 -30.41
CA LEU A 2 -55.67 4.68 -30.59
C LEU A 2 -54.23 4.40 -31.05
N GLY A 3 -53.85 4.91 -32.22
CA GLY A 3 -52.48 5.36 -32.47
C GLY A 3 -51.53 4.44 -33.25
N SER A 4 -51.89 4.04 -34.48
CA SER A 4 -50.90 3.64 -35.49
C SER A 4 -50.61 4.83 -36.42
N SER A 5 -49.37 4.94 -36.95
CA SER A 5 -48.92 5.90 -37.99
C SER A 5 -47.99 7.07 -37.58
N ARG A 6 -46.90 6.79 -36.85
CA ARG A 6 -45.70 7.66 -36.88
C ARG A 6 -44.42 6.85 -37.09
N GLN A 7 -44.42 6.00 -38.12
CA GLN A 7 -43.23 5.49 -38.77
C GLN A 7 -43.11 6.16 -40.13
N ARG A 8 -42.34 7.25 -40.21
CA ARG A 8 -41.55 7.68 -41.37
C ARG A 8 -40.96 9.05 -41.08
N SER A 9 -39.72 9.22 -41.53
CA SER A 9 -38.92 10.44 -41.52
C SER A 9 -37.98 10.57 -40.32
N LEU A 10 -36.71 10.80 -40.65
CA LEU A 10 -35.55 11.06 -39.79
C LEU A 10 -34.72 9.84 -39.37
N ASP A 11 -34.57 8.90 -40.30
CA ASP A 11 -33.24 8.35 -40.57
C ASP A 11 -32.41 9.43 -41.27
N SER A 12 -31.63 10.20 -40.50
CA SER A 12 -30.44 10.95 -40.95
C SER A 12 -29.97 11.92 -39.85
N ARG A 13 -28.70 11.74 -39.45
CA ARG A 13 -27.79 12.65 -38.70
C ARG A 13 -27.23 11.99 -37.44
N ARG A 14 -26.37 10.99 -37.64
CA ARG A 14 -25.36 10.60 -36.65
C ARG A 14 -24.19 11.59 -36.75
N PRO A 15 -23.89 12.42 -35.73
CA PRO A 15 -22.61 13.09 -35.69
C PRO A 15 -21.53 12.09 -35.26
N ARG A 16 -20.78 11.54 -36.22
CA ARG A 16 -19.47 10.91 -35.95
C ARG A 16 -18.48 12.03 -35.61
N LEU A 17 -18.46 12.47 -34.35
CA LEU A 17 -17.39 13.32 -33.85
C LEU A 17 -16.20 12.44 -33.47
N LEU A 18 -15.15 12.57 -34.28
CA LEU A 18 -13.87 11.89 -34.15
C LEU A 18 -13.22 12.17 -32.78
N PRO A 19 -12.55 11.19 -32.15
CA PRO A 19 -11.77 11.43 -30.94
C PRO A 19 -10.54 12.27 -31.27
N ARG A 20 -10.49 13.52 -30.78
CA ARG A 20 -9.31 14.41 -30.80
C ARG A 20 -8.27 13.91 -29.78
N ARG A 21 -7.70 12.75 -30.07
CA ARG A 21 -6.64 12.08 -29.32
C ARG A 21 -5.31 12.48 -29.95
N THR A 22 -4.48 13.28 -29.25
CA THR A 22 -2.98 13.36 -29.33
C THR A 22 -2.37 14.75 -29.03
N ARG A 23 -2.77 15.45 -27.96
CA ARG A 23 -2.04 16.66 -27.49
C ARG A 23 -1.63 16.68 -26.02
N ARG A 24 -1.58 15.52 -25.36
CA ARG A 24 -1.16 15.41 -23.95
C ARG A 24 -0.03 14.40 -23.69
N ARG A 25 0.64 13.92 -24.75
CA ARG A 25 1.74 12.94 -24.64
C ARG A 25 3.14 13.57 -24.49
N GLY A 26 3.28 14.90 -24.66
CA GLY A 26 4.58 15.57 -24.59
C GLY A 26 5.02 16.02 -23.19
N LEU A 27 4.11 16.13 -22.23
CA LEU A 27 4.40 16.70 -20.91
C LEU A 27 4.74 15.67 -19.82
N ILE A 28 4.56 14.37 -20.08
CA ILE A 28 4.83 13.30 -19.09
C ILE A 28 6.25 12.72 -19.27
N ALA A 29 6.93 12.99 -20.40
CA ALA A 29 8.25 12.44 -20.69
C ALA A 29 9.41 13.17 -19.97
N PHE A 30 9.19 14.37 -19.41
CA PHE A 30 10.28 15.16 -18.79
C PHE A 30 10.40 14.99 -17.27
N LEU A 31 9.40 14.42 -16.59
CA LEU A 31 9.45 14.20 -15.13
C LEU A 31 10.16 12.88 -14.74
N GLY A 32 10.27 11.93 -15.67
CA GLY A 32 10.91 10.62 -15.42
C GLY A 32 12.44 10.65 -15.41
N ALA A 33 13.07 11.59 -16.13
CA ALA A 33 14.52 11.65 -16.27
C ALA A 33 15.22 12.32 -15.06
N LEU A 34 14.49 13.06 -14.22
CA LEU A 34 15.07 13.76 -13.06
C LEU A 34 15.23 12.86 -11.82
N CYS A 35 14.39 11.83 -11.67
CA CYS A 35 14.41 10.93 -10.50
C CYS A 35 15.58 9.93 -10.52
N ALA A 36 16.01 9.48 -11.71
CA ALA A 36 17.10 8.52 -11.84
C ALA A 36 18.48 9.11 -11.48
N ALA A 37 18.66 10.42 -11.64
CA ALA A 37 19.92 11.10 -11.34
C ALA A 37 20.13 11.38 -9.83
N LEU A 38 19.06 11.44 -9.03
CA LEU A 38 19.14 11.75 -7.59
C LEU A 38 19.40 10.53 -6.69
N LEU A 39 19.21 9.31 -7.21
CA LEU A 39 19.42 8.07 -6.44
C LEU A 39 20.88 7.57 -6.46
N ALA A 40 21.73 8.09 -7.34
CA ALA A 40 23.10 7.59 -7.53
C ALA A 40 24.16 8.24 -6.64
N THR A 41 23.87 9.37 -5.96
CA THR A 41 24.89 10.14 -5.23
C THR A 41 24.89 9.92 -3.71
N THR A 42 24.04 9.05 -3.15
CA THR A 42 23.97 8.81 -1.69
C THR A 42 24.61 7.50 -1.21
N LEU A 43 25.19 6.70 -2.09
CA LEU A 43 25.73 5.37 -1.75
C LEU A 43 27.26 5.32 -1.53
N LEU A 44 27.99 6.44 -1.52
CA LEU A 44 29.46 6.44 -1.48
C LEU A 44 30.11 7.19 -0.30
N SER A 45 29.47 7.22 0.87
CA SER A 45 30.08 7.86 2.06
C SER A 45 29.89 7.09 3.37
N ALA A 46 29.99 5.76 3.31
CA ALA A 46 30.20 4.93 4.50
C ALA A 46 31.69 4.50 4.56
N THR A 47 32.59 5.48 4.66
CA THR A 47 34.00 5.23 4.94
C THR A 47 34.15 4.84 6.41
N ALA A 48 34.72 3.65 6.61
CA ALA A 48 35.06 3.01 7.86
C ALA A 48 35.64 3.95 8.93
N SER A 49 35.04 3.95 10.13
CA SER A 49 35.72 4.33 11.36
C SER A 49 36.00 3.07 12.16
N ALA A 50 37.15 2.46 11.90
CA ALA A 50 37.77 1.47 12.78
C ALA A 50 38.65 2.23 13.78
N GLY A 51 38.03 2.70 14.87
CA GLY A 51 38.71 3.47 15.90
C GLY A 51 37.98 3.39 17.22
N GLY A 52 38.26 2.34 18.01
CA GLY A 52 37.64 2.14 19.32
C GLY A 52 38.23 0.93 20.03
N ARG A 53 39.50 1.02 20.43
CA ARG A 53 40.14 0.04 21.31
C ARG A 53 39.72 0.37 22.74
N GLN A 54 38.56 -0.14 23.16
CA GLN A 54 38.10 -0.02 24.54
C GLN A 54 38.68 -1.18 25.36
N ALA A 55 39.40 -0.82 26.43
CA ALA A 55 40.03 -1.73 27.39
C ALA A 55 39.02 -2.69 28.06
N PRO A 56 39.47 -3.86 28.57
CA PRO A 56 38.58 -4.84 29.18
C PRO A 56 38.12 -4.34 30.55
N ALA A 57 36.82 -4.05 30.69
CA ALA A 57 36.18 -3.92 31.99
C ALA A 57 35.52 -5.26 32.33
N GLU A 58 36.22 -6.07 33.11
CA GLU A 58 35.72 -7.29 33.72
C GLU A 58 34.59 -6.92 34.69
N LYS A 59 33.36 -7.34 34.36
CA LYS A 59 32.18 -7.16 35.21
C LYS A 59 31.84 -8.53 35.82
N PRO A 60 31.64 -8.64 37.16
CA PRO A 60 31.43 -9.93 37.83
C PRO A 60 30.29 -10.74 37.19
N GLN A 61 30.60 -11.98 36.79
CA GLN A 61 29.64 -12.92 36.23
C GLN A 61 28.66 -13.40 37.32
N ALA A 62 27.41 -12.97 37.20
CA ALA A 62 26.29 -13.59 37.91
C ALA A 62 25.99 -14.97 37.28
N PRO A 63 25.46 -15.95 38.04
CA PRO A 63 25.19 -17.30 37.53
C PRO A 63 24.29 -17.24 36.30
N ALA A 64 24.74 -17.85 35.21
CA ALA A 64 23.96 -18.03 34.01
C ALA A 64 22.79 -18.98 34.29
N VAL A 65 21.65 -18.43 34.66
CA VAL A 65 20.39 -19.14 34.48
C VAL A 65 20.16 -19.23 32.98
N THR A 66 20.30 -20.43 32.42
CA THR A 66 19.88 -20.73 31.06
C THR A 66 18.35 -20.67 31.01
N ALA A 67 17.82 -19.45 31.03
CA ALA A 67 16.46 -19.21 30.61
C ALA A 67 16.43 -19.59 29.13
N LYS A 68 15.83 -20.73 28.81
CA LYS A 68 15.32 -20.96 27.46
C LYS A 68 14.37 -19.80 27.20
N SER A 69 14.85 -18.79 26.48
CA SER A 69 14.00 -17.82 25.83
C SER A 69 13.13 -18.66 24.90
N THR A 70 11.89 -18.93 25.33
CA THR A 70 10.84 -19.27 24.38
C THR A 70 10.71 -18.03 23.52
N ALA A 71 11.42 -18.01 22.40
CA ALA A 71 11.33 -16.92 21.44
C ALA A 71 9.84 -16.70 21.19
N ALA A 72 9.33 -15.51 21.53
CA ALA A 72 7.93 -15.20 21.36
C ALA A 72 7.57 -15.47 19.89
N ALA A 73 6.59 -16.33 19.64
CA ALA A 73 6.12 -16.60 18.29
C ALA A 73 5.75 -15.25 17.66
N GLY A 74 6.38 -14.93 16.53
CA GLY A 74 6.18 -13.66 15.85
C GLY A 74 4.71 -13.47 15.46
N LYS A 75 4.20 -12.24 15.57
CA LYS A 75 2.86 -11.87 15.13
C LYS A 75 2.92 -11.24 13.74
N THR A 76 2.24 -11.82 12.77
CA THR A 76 1.94 -11.17 11.49
C THR A 76 0.57 -10.50 11.59
N VAL A 77 0.51 -9.17 11.47
CA VAL A 77 -0.72 -8.38 11.65
C VAL A 77 -1.13 -7.73 10.34
N GLY A 78 -2.37 -7.95 9.92
CA GLY A 78 -3.01 -7.26 8.80
C GLY A 78 -3.93 -6.15 9.27
N TYR A 79 -4.13 -5.11 8.46
CA TYR A 79 -5.13 -4.06 8.72
C TYR A 79 -6.28 -4.19 7.74
N PHE A 80 -7.51 -4.27 8.26
CA PHE A 80 -8.72 -4.23 7.45
C PHE A 80 -9.36 -2.84 7.58
N THR A 81 -9.33 -2.07 6.50
CA THR A 81 -9.89 -0.72 6.47
C THR A 81 -11.42 -0.76 6.36
N ASN A 82 -12.12 -0.07 7.26
CA ASN A 82 -13.58 0.00 7.36
C ASN A 82 -14.25 0.47 6.06
N TRP A 83 -13.61 1.39 5.34
CA TRP A 83 -14.11 1.93 4.07
C TRP A 83 -13.84 1.01 2.87
N GLY A 84 -13.12 -0.10 3.07
CA GLY A 84 -12.73 -1.03 2.02
C GLY A 84 -13.92 -1.68 1.31
N VAL A 85 -15.02 -1.87 2.03
CA VAL A 85 -16.25 -2.50 1.52
C VAL A 85 -17.06 -1.62 0.56
N TYR A 86 -16.76 -0.31 0.48
CA TYR A 86 -17.50 0.62 -0.37
C TYR A 86 -17.01 0.55 -1.84
N GLN A 87 -16.49 1.66 -2.38
CA GLN A 87 -16.04 1.75 -3.78
C GLN A 87 -14.94 0.75 -4.15
N ARG A 88 -14.16 0.30 -3.17
CA ARG A 88 -13.10 -0.69 -3.38
C ARG A 88 -13.61 -2.12 -3.40
N ASN A 89 -14.85 -2.34 -2.96
CA ASN A 89 -15.52 -3.63 -2.94
C ASN A 89 -14.64 -4.76 -2.37
N TYR A 90 -13.85 -4.44 -1.34
CA TYR A 90 -12.96 -5.38 -0.67
C TYR A 90 -13.58 -5.80 0.66
N HIS A 91 -14.00 -7.06 0.72
CA HIS A 91 -14.72 -7.68 1.81
C HIS A 91 -13.81 -8.62 2.60
N VAL A 92 -14.22 -8.98 3.82
CA VAL A 92 -13.50 -9.95 4.65
C VAL A 92 -13.30 -11.29 3.91
N LYS A 93 -14.26 -11.70 3.07
CA LYS A 93 -14.14 -12.91 2.25
C LYS A 93 -12.92 -12.87 1.32
N ASN A 94 -12.48 -11.70 0.87
CA ASN A 94 -11.29 -11.58 0.03
C ASN A 94 -9.99 -11.92 0.78
N ILE A 95 -9.97 -11.80 2.12
CA ILE A 95 -8.80 -12.21 2.93
C ILE A 95 -8.67 -13.73 2.92
N GLU A 96 -9.79 -14.44 3.00
CA GLU A 96 -9.81 -15.90 2.96
C GLU A 96 -9.58 -16.42 1.53
N THR A 97 -10.32 -15.91 0.53
CA THR A 97 -10.19 -16.43 -0.84
C THR A 97 -8.84 -16.12 -1.49
N SER A 98 -8.09 -15.13 -0.99
CA SER A 98 -6.72 -14.86 -1.42
C SER A 98 -5.66 -15.73 -0.72
N GLY A 99 -6.01 -16.52 0.29
CA GLY A 99 -5.07 -17.26 1.13
C GLY A 99 -4.23 -16.36 2.05
N SER A 100 -4.66 -15.11 2.28
CA SER A 100 -3.97 -14.21 3.20
C SER A 100 -4.24 -14.58 4.66
N ALA A 101 -5.43 -15.13 4.95
CA ALA A 101 -5.82 -15.55 6.30
C ALA A 101 -4.79 -16.51 6.94
N ASP A 102 -4.30 -17.50 6.18
CA ASP A 102 -3.34 -18.51 6.66
C ASP A 102 -1.96 -17.93 7.03
N LYS A 103 -1.68 -16.70 6.58
CA LYS A 103 -0.40 -16.01 6.79
C LYS A 103 -0.49 -14.97 7.90
N LEU A 104 -1.70 -14.64 8.35
CA LEU A 104 -1.96 -13.64 9.36
C LEU A 104 -2.23 -14.32 10.70
N THR A 105 -1.74 -13.68 11.75
CA THR A 105 -2.04 -14.08 13.13
C THR A 105 -3.11 -13.18 13.74
N HIS A 106 -3.21 -11.93 13.28
CA HIS A 106 -4.14 -10.93 13.78
C HIS A 106 -4.61 -10.03 12.63
N ILE A 107 -5.83 -9.52 12.75
CA ILE A 107 -6.37 -8.48 11.87
C ILE A 107 -6.86 -7.32 12.73
N ASN A 108 -6.33 -6.13 12.48
CA ASN A 108 -6.78 -4.90 13.10
C ASN A 108 -7.87 -4.27 12.22
N TYR A 109 -9.06 -4.07 12.77
CA TYR A 109 -10.11 -3.29 12.11
C TYR A 109 -9.78 -1.80 12.22
N ALA A 110 -9.75 -1.08 11.10
CA ALA A 110 -9.19 0.27 11.05
C ALA A 110 -10.07 1.28 10.30
N PHE A 111 -10.27 2.49 10.78
CA PHE A 111 -9.82 3.04 12.07
C PHE A 111 -10.99 3.18 13.04
N GLY A 112 -10.70 2.97 14.32
CA GLY A 112 -11.54 3.47 15.40
C GLY A 112 -11.40 4.99 15.49
N ASN A 113 -12.48 5.67 15.88
CA ASN A 113 -12.50 7.12 16.00
C ASN A 113 -12.28 7.52 17.46
N VAL A 114 -11.53 8.60 17.69
CA VAL A 114 -11.33 9.15 19.03
C VAL A 114 -11.96 10.54 19.09
N GLN A 115 -12.94 10.71 19.96
CA GLN A 115 -13.64 11.99 20.14
C GLN A 115 -13.80 12.28 21.62
N GLY A 116 -13.53 13.53 22.02
CA GLY A 116 -13.60 13.94 23.42
C GLY A 116 -12.71 13.09 24.35
N GLY A 117 -11.57 12.60 23.86
CA GLY A 117 -10.65 11.75 24.61
C GLY A 117 -11.13 10.31 24.87
N LYS A 118 -12.18 9.85 24.16
CA LYS A 118 -12.73 8.49 24.28
C LYS A 118 -12.53 7.71 22.97
N CYS A 119 -12.32 6.40 23.10
CA CYS A 119 -12.11 5.45 22.02
C CYS A 119 -13.31 4.51 21.89
#